data_AF-A0A1V5Q105-F1
#
_entry.id   AF-A0A1V5Q105-F1
#
_cell.length_a   1.000
_cell.length_b   1.000
_cell.length_c   1.000
_cell.angle_alpha   90.00
_cell.angle_beta   90.00
_cell.angle_gamma   90.00
#
_symmetry.space_group_name_H-M   'P 1'
#
loop_
_entity.id
_entity.type
_entity.pdbx_description
1 polymer ?
#
loop_
_entity_poly.entity_id
_entity_poly.type
_entity_poly.pdbx_seq_one_letter_code
_entity_poly.pdbx_strand_id
1 'polypeptide(L)'
;MLKRLSAALHHFSTGRVALITLLVFVVFTALVLPWQAAEADRVSKGAGSPDTSLWYTPAELYAMAGTYGPEGRQAYLLARWTFDVIWPLVYTAFLVAGTSWLTRRVFNAQSPWQYLNLVPVLAMILDLLENTTASIVLARYPNPTPLIAALAPVFTLLKWIFVGGSFLLLIGLAFTALLQTRNRRARTPSQQDYR
;
A
#
# COMPACT_ATOMS: atom_id res chain seq x y z
N MET A 1 -19.20 -10.91 -6.32
CA MET A 1 -18.75 -9.96 -5.27
C MET A 1 -17.72 -8.96 -5.79
N LEU A 2 -16.59 -9.40 -6.37
CA LEU A 2 -15.54 -8.51 -6.90
C LEU A 2 -16.02 -7.44 -7.90
N LYS A 3 -16.97 -7.80 -8.80
CA LYS A 3 -17.57 -6.84 -9.74
C LYS A 3 -18.26 -5.67 -9.05
N ARG A 4 -19.00 -5.94 -7.97
CA ARG A 4 -19.71 -4.92 -7.19
C ARG A 4 -18.73 -4.04 -6.42
N LEU A 5 -17.69 -4.65 -5.84
CA LEU A 5 -16.63 -3.93 -5.14
C LEU A 5 -15.92 -2.95 -6.08
N SER A 6 -15.40 -3.43 -7.22
CA SER A 6 -14.70 -2.59 -8.20
C SER A 6 -15.60 -1.46 -8.72
N ALA A 7 -16.88 -1.74 -9.00
CA ALA A 7 -17.84 -0.72 -9.42
C ALA A 7 -18.08 0.36 -8.34
N ALA A 8 -18.19 -0.03 -7.06
CA ALA A 8 -18.31 0.91 -5.96
C ALA A 8 -17.06 1.79 -5.84
N LEU A 9 -15.86 1.21 -5.94
CA LEU A 9 -14.61 1.97 -5.92
C LEU A 9 -14.55 3.00 -7.05
N HIS A 10 -14.96 2.63 -8.27
CA HIS A 10 -15.07 3.57 -9.38
C HIS A 10 -16.06 4.71 -9.10
N HIS A 11 -17.20 4.41 -8.48
CA HIS A 11 -18.23 5.41 -8.19
C HIS A 11 -17.69 6.51 -7.27
N PHE A 12 -17.00 6.14 -6.19
CA PHE A 12 -16.44 7.11 -5.23
C PHE A 12 -15.20 7.85 -5.76
N SER A 13 -14.45 7.25 -6.68
CA SER A 13 -13.13 7.74 -7.11
C SER A 13 -13.19 8.83 -8.18
N THR A 14 -13.59 10.03 -7.77
CA THR A 14 -13.51 11.24 -8.61
C THR A 14 -12.10 11.85 -8.59
N GLY A 15 -11.85 12.84 -9.46
CA GLY A 15 -10.54 13.52 -9.49
C GLY A 15 -10.27 14.33 -8.24
N ARG A 16 -11.33 14.91 -7.65
CA ARG A 16 -11.24 15.60 -6.36
C ARG A 16 -10.89 14.64 -5.25
N VAL A 17 -11.54 13.46 -5.21
CA VAL A 17 -11.23 12.43 -4.21
C VAL A 17 -9.79 11.94 -4.36
N ALA A 18 -9.32 11.66 -5.59
CA ALA A 18 -7.93 11.27 -5.83
C ALA A 18 -6.93 12.36 -5.40
N LEU A 19 -7.24 13.65 -5.59
CA LEU A 19 -6.39 14.76 -5.15
C LEU A 19 -6.38 14.90 -3.62
N ILE A 20 -7.55 14.78 -2.97
CA ILE A 20 -7.66 14.85 -1.51
C ILE A 20 -6.89 13.70 -0.88
N THR A 21 -7.07 12.47 -1.36
CA THR A 21 -6.36 11.30 -0.81
C THR A 21 -4.87 11.35 -1.12
N LEU A 22 -4.44 11.92 -2.25
CA LEU A 22 -3.04 12.23 -2.51
C LEU A 22 -2.46 13.22 -1.49
N LEU A 23 -3.19 14.30 -1.18
CA LEU A 23 -2.73 15.27 -0.18
C LEU A 23 -2.60 14.62 1.19
N VAL A 24 -3.60 13.84 1.61
CA VAL A 24 -3.54 13.08 2.87
C VAL A 24 -2.35 12.12 2.87
N PHE A 25 -2.14 11.38 1.79
CA PHE A 25 -1.00 10.47 1.64
C PHE A 25 0.34 11.22 1.80
N VAL A 26 0.52 12.33 1.08
CA VAL A 26 1.76 13.13 1.15
C VAL A 26 1.99 13.70 2.55
N VAL A 27 0.95 14.26 3.19
CA VAL A 27 1.06 14.80 4.54
C VAL A 27 1.38 13.69 5.55
N PHE A 28 0.72 12.54 5.46
CA PHE A 28 0.99 11.41 6.33
C PHE A 28 2.42 10.89 6.15
N THR A 29 2.87 10.71 4.90
CA THR A 29 4.23 10.28 4.59
C THR A 29 5.27 11.28 5.07
N ALA A 30 5.03 12.58 4.94
CA ALA A 30 6.00 13.61 5.31
C ALA A 30 6.08 13.85 6.83
N LEU A 31 4.96 13.73 7.54
CA LEU A 31 4.88 14.13 8.96
C LEU A 31 4.83 12.95 9.92
N VAL A 32 4.19 11.84 9.54
CA VAL A 32 3.93 10.71 10.46
C VAL A 32 4.99 9.63 10.34
N LEU A 33 5.34 9.23 9.11
CA LEU A 33 6.29 8.12 8.90
C LEU A 33 7.69 8.37 9.46
N PRO A 34 8.30 9.58 9.37
CA PRO A 34 9.63 9.81 9.93
C PRO A 34 9.64 9.65 11.46
N TRP A 35 8.59 10.11 12.13
CA TRP A 35 8.44 9.94 13.57
C TRP A 35 8.28 8.46 13.94
N GLN A 36 7.43 7.73 13.21
CA GLN A 36 7.22 6.29 13.43
C GLN A 36 8.50 5.48 13.19
N ALA A 37 9.27 5.81 12.15
CA ALA A 37 10.54 5.16 11.85
C ALA A 37 11.58 5.38 12.96
N ALA A 38 11.68 6.61 13.48
CA ALA A 38 12.58 6.92 14.59
C ALA A 38 12.21 6.16 15.88
N GLU A 39 10.91 6.07 16.17
CA GLU A 39 10.43 5.30 17.33
C GLU A 39 10.69 3.80 17.16
N ALA A 40 10.45 3.25 15.97
CA ALA A 40 10.72 1.85 15.67
C ALA A 40 12.22 1.51 15.78
N ASP A 41 13.12 2.38 15.33
CA ASP A 41 14.57 2.18 15.45
C ASP A 41 15.02 2.14 16.92
N ARG A 42 14.51 3.07 17.73
CA ARG A 42 14.78 3.12 19.17
C ARG A 42 14.34 1.84 19.89
N VAL A 43 13.13 1.38 19.59
CA VAL A 43 12.51 0.20 20.21
C VAL A 43 13.16 -1.09 19.74
N SER A 44 13.56 -1.16 18.47
CA SER A 44 14.21 -2.33 17.86
C SER A 44 15.69 -2.47 18.24
N LYS A 45 16.29 -1.46 18.88
CA LYS A 45 17.73 -1.42 19.22
C LYS A 45 18.62 -1.65 17.98
N GLY A 46 18.19 -1.14 16.82
CA GLY A 46 18.90 -1.31 15.55
C GLY A 46 18.78 -2.69 14.92
N ALA A 47 17.98 -3.61 15.46
CA ALA A 47 17.72 -4.91 14.82
C ALA A 47 16.77 -4.81 13.61
N GLY A 48 16.34 -3.59 13.25
CA GLY A 48 15.41 -3.33 12.16
C GLY A 48 14.00 -3.80 12.48
N SER A 49 13.14 -3.84 11.46
CA SER A 49 11.76 -4.28 11.58
C SER A 49 11.35 -5.16 10.38
N PRO A 50 10.57 -6.25 10.58
CA PRO A 50 10.21 -7.19 9.51
C PRO A 50 9.61 -6.52 8.26
N ASP A 51 8.77 -5.51 8.46
CA ASP A 51 8.10 -4.75 7.40
C ASP A 51 9.02 -3.84 6.60
N THR A 52 10.19 -3.47 7.13
CA THR A 52 11.20 -2.65 6.44
C THR A 52 12.12 -3.48 5.55
N SER A 53 12.00 -4.81 5.61
CA SER A 53 12.75 -5.76 4.81
C SER A 53 11.92 -6.26 3.63
N LEU A 54 12.57 -6.61 2.52
CA LEU A 54 11.90 -7.30 1.40
C LEU A 54 11.69 -8.80 1.68
N TRP A 55 12.61 -9.41 2.44
CA TRP A 55 12.56 -10.81 2.82
C TRP A 55 13.34 -11.03 4.13
N TYR A 56 12.98 -12.07 4.86
CA TYR A 56 13.70 -12.58 6.03
C TYR A 56 13.29 -14.04 6.28
N THR A 57 14.04 -14.74 7.12
CA THR A 57 13.79 -16.10 7.56
C THR A 57 13.05 -16.13 8.89
N PRO A 58 12.33 -17.22 9.22
CA PRO A 58 11.75 -17.39 10.55
C PRO A 58 12.77 -17.22 11.68
N ALA A 59 14.01 -17.69 11.48
CA ALA A 59 15.08 -17.57 12.46
C ALA A 59 15.47 -16.11 12.71
N GLU A 60 15.58 -15.30 11.66
CA GLU A 60 15.83 -13.85 11.78
C GLU A 60 14.68 -13.14 12.51
N LEU A 61 13.43 -13.51 12.24
CA LEU A 61 12.27 -12.94 12.95
C LEU A 61 12.31 -13.26 14.46
N TYR A 62 12.68 -14.49 14.85
CA TYR A 62 12.89 -14.83 16.26
C TYR A 62 14.10 -14.12 16.87
N ALA A 63 15.17 -13.90 16.10
CA ALA A 63 16.34 -13.16 16.55
C ALA A 63 16.01 -11.68 16.80
N MET A 64 15.18 -11.07 15.94
CA MET A 64 14.62 -9.73 16.18
C MET A 64 13.80 -9.71 17.47
N ALA A 65 12.88 -10.66 17.65
CA ALA A 65 12.04 -10.77 18.85
C ALA A 65 12.88 -10.91 20.14
N GLY A 66 13.99 -11.65 20.09
CA GLY A 66 14.96 -11.74 21.18
C GLY A 66 15.65 -10.40 21.46
N THR A 67 16.17 -9.75 20.42
CA THR A 67 16.90 -8.47 20.53
C THR A 67 16.04 -7.35 21.09
N TYR A 68 14.78 -7.27 20.64
CA TYR A 68 13.81 -6.29 21.13
C TYR A 68 13.62 -6.38 22.65
N GLY A 69 13.66 -7.58 23.21
CA GLY A 69 13.31 -7.81 24.61
C GLY A 69 11.81 -7.62 24.90
N PRO A 70 11.36 -7.85 26.14
CA PRO A 70 9.95 -7.78 26.50
C PRO A 70 9.30 -6.43 26.17
N GLU A 71 9.95 -5.34 26.54
CA GLU A 71 9.45 -3.98 26.34
C GLU A 71 9.40 -3.64 24.85
N GLY A 72 10.45 -4.03 24.11
CA GLY A 72 10.53 -3.78 22.67
C GLY A 72 9.45 -4.52 21.88
N ARG A 73 9.17 -5.78 22.26
CA ARG A 73 8.07 -6.55 21.66
C ARG A 73 6.71 -5.94 21.99
N GLN A 74 6.48 -5.48 23.21
CA GLN A 74 5.22 -4.82 23.56
C GLN A 74 5.01 -3.52 22.78
N ALA A 75 6.04 -2.69 22.67
CA ALA A 75 5.99 -1.46 21.88
C ALA A 75 5.77 -1.74 20.39
N TYR A 76 6.42 -2.78 19.85
CA TYR A 76 6.16 -3.26 18.48
C TYR A 76 4.69 -3.64 18.27
N LEU A 77 4.12 -4.44 19.17
CA LEU A 77 2.71 -4.86 19.07
C LEU A 77 1.75 -3.66 19.13
N LEU A 78 2.02 -2.70 20.02
CA LEU A 78 1.22 -1.48 20.12
C LEU A 78 1.31 -0.67 18.82
N ALA A 79 2.50 -0.50 18.26
CA ALA A 79 2.69 0.21 16.99
C ALA A 79 1.88 -0.46 15.85
N ARG A 80 1.97 -1.79 15.72
CA ARG A 80 1.29 -2.57 14.67
C ARG A 80 -0.23 -2.45 14.69
N TRP A 81 -0.83 -2.34 15.88
CA TRP A 81 -2.28 -2.30 16.05
C TRP A 81 -2.84 -0.91 16.33
N THR A 82 -2.01 0.14 16.18
CA THR A 82 -2.44 1.54 16.28
C THR A 82 -2.12 2.28 14.98
N PHE A 83 -0.93 2.87 14.89
CA PHE A 83 -0.50 3.66 13.74
C PHE A 83 -0.41 2.83 12.47
N ASP A 84 0.05 1.59 12.58
CA ASP A 84 0.34 0.77 11.41
C ASP A 84 -0.91 0.13 10.78
N VAL A 85 -2.07 0.22 11.43
CA VAL A 85 -3.36 -0.07 10.79
C VAL A 85 -3.82 1.11 9.94
N ILE A 86 -3.47 2.34 10.33
CA ILE A 86 -3.85 3.56 9.60
C ILE A 86 -3.06 3.67 8.30
N TRP A 87 -1.78 3.27 8.30
CA TRP A 87 -0.93 3.39 7.13
C TRP A 87 -1.47 2.66 5.87
N PRO A 88 -1.86 1.38 5.94
CA PRO A 88 -2.50 0.66 4.84
C PRO A 88 -3.79 1.28 4.34
N LEU A 89 -4.57 1.89 5.23
CA LEU A 89 -5.79 2.60 4.85
C LEU A 89 -5.47 3.87 4.07
N VAL A 90 -4.46 4.64 4.50
CA VAL A 90 -4.05 5.89 3.85
C VAL A 90 -3.51 5.63 2.45
N TYR A 91 -2.54 4.72 2.29
CA TYR A 91 -2.01 4.45 0.96
C TYR A 91 -3.05 3.80 0.05
N THR A 92 -3.90 2.91 0.58
CA THR A 92 -4.94 2.25 -0.22
C THR A 92 -6.00 3.23 -0.68
N ALA A 93 -6.43 4.16 0.18
CA ALA A 93 -7.38 5.21 -0.22
C ALA A 93 -6.83 6.05 -1.38
N PHE A 94 -5.55 6.42 -1.33
CA PHE A 94 -4.88 7.13 -2.42
C PHE A 94 -4.79 6.27 -3.69
N LEU A 95 -4.21 5.08 -3.60
CA LEU A 95 -3.96 4.21 -4.74
C LEU A 95 -5.26 3.76 -5.41
N VAL A 96 -6.29 3.38 -4.65
CA VAL A 96 -7.61 3.02 -5.19
C VAL A 96 -8.26 4.21 -5.87
N ALA A 97 -8.26 5.40 -5.24
CA ALA A 97 -8.87 6.58 -5.83
C ALA A 97 -8.17 6.99 -7.13
N GLY A 98 -6.84 7.04 -7.13
CA GLY A 98 -6.05 7.37 -8.31
C GLY A 98 -6.22 6.34 -9.44
N THR A 99 -6.06 5.05 -9.14
CA THR A 99 -6.19 3.98 -10.14
C THR A 99 -7.61 3.91 -10.70
N SER A 100 -8.65 3.98 -9.87
CA SER A 100 -10.06 3.96 -10.31
C SER A 100 -10.44 5.19 -11.14
N TRP A 101 -9.84 6.34 -10.85
CA TRP A 101 -10.06 7.58 -11.60
C TRP A 101 -9.37 7.54 -12.97
N LEU A 102 -8.17 6.97 -13.06
CA LEU A 102 -7.40 6.88 -14.30
C LEU A 102 -7.85 5.72 -15.21
N THR A 103 -8.14 4.55 -14.68
CA THR A 103 -8.65 3.39 -15.45
C THR A 103 -9.91 3.74 -16.24
N ARG A 104 -10.83 4.53 -15.66
CA ARG A 104 -12.02 5.06 -16.36
C ARG A 104 -11.73 6.04 -17.49
N ARG A 105 -10.56 6.68 -17.49
CA ARG A 105 -10.11 7.58 -18.57
C ARG A 105 -9.37 6.83 -19.67
N VAL A 106 -8.56 5.86 -19.27
CA VAL A 106 -7.65 5.15 -20.16
C VAL A 106 -8.37 4.03 -20.91
N PHE A 107 -9.32 3.34 -20.26
CA PHE A 107 -9.98 2.16 -20.80
C PHE A 107 -11.50 2.34 -20.93
N ASN A 108 -12.10 1.55 -21.84
CA ASN A 108 -13.55 1.44 -21.98
C ASN A 108 -14.18 0.82 -20.72
N ALA A 109 -15.44 1.19 -20.40
CA ALA A 109 -16.14 0.73 -19.20
C ALA A 109 -16.32 -0.80 -19.11
N GLN A 110 -16.35 -1.49 -20.25
CA GLN A 110 -16.48 -2.95 -20.33
C GLN A 110 -15.14 -3.69 -20.28
N SER A 111 -14.02 -2.96 -20.26
CA SER A 111 -12.69 -3.55 -20.29
C SER A 111 -12.36 -4.30 -18.98
N PRO A 112 -11.74 -5.49 -19.03
CA PRO A 112 -11.28 -6.17 -17.82
C PRO A 112 -10.23 -5.35 -17.04
N TRP A 113 -9.55 -4.39 -17.70
CA TRP A 113 -8.59 -3.50 -17.05
C TRP A 113 -9.22 -2.55 -16.03
N GLN A 114 -10.55 -2.43 -15.96
CA GLN A 114 -11.24 -1.71 -14.88
C GLN A 114 -10.97 -2.36 -13.50
N TYR A 115 -10.76 -3.68 -13.44
CA TYR A 115 -10.49 -4.40 -12.19
C TYR A 115 -9.11 -4.13 -11.59
N LEU A 116 -8.23 -3.40 -12.29
CA LEU A 116 -6.92 -3.00 -11.76
C LEU A 116 -7.03 -2.15 -10.49
N ASN A 117 -8.19 -1.53 -10.24
CA ASN A 117 -8.45 -0.83 -8.98
C ASN A 117 -8.58 -1.72 -7.74
N LEU A 118 -8.63 -3.05 -7.90
CA LEU A 118 -8.63 -4.01 -6.79
C LEU A 118 -7.22 -4.39 -6.32
N VAL A 119 -6.17 -4.10 -7.13
CA VAL A 119 -4.78 -4.43 -6.78
C VAL A 119 -4.35 -3.76 -5.46
N PRO A 120 -4.62 -2.47 -5.21
CA PRO A 120 -4.24 -1.85 -3.94
C PRO A 120 -5.05 -2.39 -2.74
N VAL A 121 -6.26 -2.90 -2.96
CA VAL A 121 -7.05 -3.56 -1.90
C VAL A 121 -6.38 -4.87 -1.47
N LEU A 122 -5.84 -5.63 -2.42
CA LEU A 122 -5.05 -6.82 -2.09
C LEU A 122 -3.75 -6.47 -1.37
N ALA A 123 -3.09 -5.37 -1.74
CA ALA A 123 -1.91 -4.86 -1.03
C ALA A 123 -2.23 -4.63 0.46
N MET A 124 -3.33 -3.93 0.76
CA MET A 124 -3.80 -3.68 2.12
C MET A 124 -4.07 -4.96 2.92
N ILE A 125 -4.71 -5.95 2.29
CA ILE A 125 -5.02 -7.23 2.97
C ILE A 125 -3.72 -7.97 3.31
N LEU A 126 -2.75 -7.99 2.39
CA LEU A 126 -1.44 -8.61 2.62
C LEU A 126 -0.65 -7.90 3.72
N ASP A 127 -0.77 -6.58 3.80
CA ASP A 127 -0.21 -5.75 4.86
C ASP A 127 -0.75 -6.13 6.24
N LEU A 128 -2.08 -6.21 6.38
CA LEU A 128 -2.72 -6.63 7.63
C LEU A 128 -2.38 -8.07 8.01
N LEU A 129 -2.22 -8.98 7.03
CA LEU A 129 -1.78 -10.35 7.26
C LEU A 129 -0.33 -10.42 7.72
N GLU A 130 0.56 -9.61 7.16
CA GLU A 130 1.94 -9.48 7.63
C GLU A 130 1.98 -8.97 9.07
N ASN A 131 1.28 -7.87 9.36
CA ASN A 131 1.18 -7.31 10.70
C ASN A 131 0.63 -8.33 11.71
N THR A 132 -0.38 -9.11 11.32
CA THR A 132 -0.96 -10.16 12.17
C THR A 132 0.04 -11.28 12.44
N THR A 133 0.69 -11.81 11.40
CA THR A 133 1.63 -12.94 11.56
C THR A 133 2.87 -12.55 12.34
N ALA A 134 3.47 -11.38 12.06
CA ALA A 134 4.61 -10.87 12.83
C ALA A 134 4.22 -10.61 14.29
N SER A 135 3.04 -10.02 14.54
CA SER A 135 2.53 -9.80 15.90
C SER A 135 2.38 -11.10 16.68
N ILE A 136 1.82 -12.15 16.07
CA ILE A 136 1.66 -13.45 16.75
C ILE A 136 3.03 -14.04 17.14
N VAL A 137 4.02 -13.96 16.25
CA VAL A 137 5.37 -14.48 16.53
C VAL A 137 6.01 -13.72 17.70
N LEU A 138 5.94 -12.39 17.68
CA LEU A 138 6.53 -11.55 18.74
C LEU A 138 5.78 -11.68 20.06
N ALA A 139 4.45 -11.79 20.04
CA ALA A 139 3.64 -11.96 21.25
C ALA A 139 3.89 -13.32 21.94
N ARG A 140 4.21 -14.36 21.17
CA ARG A 140 4.42 -15.72 21.71
C ARG A 140 5.85 -16.01 22.10
N TYR A 141 6.83 -15.21 21.65
CA TYR A 141 8.24 -15.37 21.99
C TYR A 141 8.45 -15.49 23.52
N PRO A 142 9.21 -16.48 24.02
CA PRO A 142 10.09 -17.40 23.28
C PRO A 142 9.42 -18.71 22.80
N ASN A 143 8.11 -18.87 22.97
CA ASN A 143 7.40 -20.07 22.51
C ASN A 143 7.27 -20.05 20.98
N PRO A 144 7.81 -21.06 20.28
CA PRO A 144 7.82 -21.06 18.82
C PRO A 144 6.42 -21.24 18.22
N THR A 145 6.20 -20.55 17.10
CA THR A 145 5.06 -20.67 16.19
C THR A 145 5.54 -20.93 14.76
N PRO A 146 6.05 -22.13 14.43
CA PRO A 146 6.79 -22.36 13.19
C PRO A 146 5.99 -22.03 11.92
N LEU A 147 4.72 -22.45 11.86
CA LEU A 147 3.85 -22.19 10.70
C LEU A 147 3.63 -20.68 10.48
N ILE A 148 3.36 -19.94 11.55
CA ILE A 148 3.10 -18.50 11.46
C ILE A 148 4.39 -17.73 11.12
N ALA A 149 5.52 -18.14 11.70
CA ALA A 149 6.82 -17.54 11.39
C ALA A 149 7.25 -17.80 9.94
N ALA A 150 6.84 -18.92 9.33
CA ALA A 150 7.06 -19.20 7.92
C ALA A 150 6.15 -18.38 6.98
N LEU A 151 4.92 -18.04 7.41
CA LEU A 151 3.99 -17.23 6.63
C LEU A 151 4.34 -15.74 6.64
N ALA A 152 4.91 -15.22 7.73
CA ALA A 152 5.24 -13.81 7.88
C ALA A 152 6.10 -13.22 6.73
N PRO A 153 7.25 -13.84 6.34
CA PRO A 153 8.04 -13.31 5.22
C PRO A 153 7.34 -13.46 3.87
N VAL A 154 6.48 -14.47 3.69
CA VAL A 154 5.67 -14.64 2.47
C VAL A 154 4.69 -13.47 2.34
N PHE A 155 3.96 -13.11 3.40
CA PHE A 155 3.09 -11.94 3.38
C PHE A 155 3.87 -10.64 3.23
N THR A 156 5.06 -10.52 3.83
CA THR A 156 5.95 -9.36 3.64
C THR A 156 6.31 -9.17 2.17
N LEU A 157 6.75 -10.24 1.49
CA LEU A 157 7.13 -10.19 0.08
C LEU A 157 5.93 -9.85 -0.81
N LEU A 158 4.81 -10.56 -0.62
CA LEU A 158 3.61 -10.33 -1.40
C LEU A 158 3.08 -8.91 -1.19
N LYS A 159 3.08 -8.40 0.04
CA LYS A 159 2.76 -6.99 0.35
C LYS A 159 3.61 -6.07 -0.51
N TRP A 160 4.94 -6.19 -0.48
CA TRP A 160 5.83 -5.32 -1.24
C TRP A 160 5.61 -5.39 -2.76
N ILE A 161 5.36 -6.58 -3.31
CA ILE A 161 5.02 -6.75 -4.73
C ILE A 161 3.73 -6.01 -5.07
N PHE A 162 2.68 -6.13 -4.24
CA PHE A 162 1.38 -5.51 -4.52
C PHE A 162 1.36 -4.01 -4.23
N VAL A 163 2.07 -3.53 -3.20
CA VAL A 163 2.25 -2.10 -2.91
C VAL A 163 3.04 -1.45 -4.04
N GLY A 164 4.25 -1.95 -4.34
CA GLY A 164 5.09 -1.43 -5.42
C GLY A 164 4.40 -1.52 -6.78
N GLY A 165 3.76 -2.66 -7.07
CA GLY A 165 2.96 -2.87 -8.28
C GLY A 165 1.80 -1.88 -8.40
N SER A 166 1.15 -1.51 -7.30
CA SER A 166 0.08 -0.50 -7.30
C SER A 166 0.58 0.89 -7.65
N PHE A 167 1.76 1.29 -7.16
CA PHE A 167 2.39 2.56 -7.54
C PHE A 167 2.81 2.58 -9.01
N LEU A 168 3.47 1.51 -9.49
CA LEU A 168 3.85 1.38 -10.89
C LEU A 168 2.64 1.41 -11.82
N LEU A 169 1.56 0.71 -11.44
CA LEU A 169 0.28 0.75 -12.13
C LEU A 169 -0.27 2.18 -12.19
N LEU A 170 -0.31 2.90 -11.07
CA LEU A 170 -0.81 4.27 -11.02
C LEU A 170 -0.01 5.19 -11.95
N ILE A 171 1.32 5.10 -11.92
CA ILE A 171 2.22 5.89 -12.77
C ILE A 171 1.99 5.56 -14.25
N GLY A 172 1.91 4.28 -14.61
CA GLY A 172 1.65 3.84 -15.98
C GLY A 172 0.30 4.32 -16.52
N LEU A 173 -0.74 4.29 -15.67
CA LEU A 173 -2.06 4.84 -15.99
C LEU A 173 -2.04 6.36 -16.15
N ALA A 174 -1.29 7.07 -15.31
CA ALA A 174 -1.16 8.53 -15.40
C ALA A 174 -0.45 8.93 -16.70
N PHE A 175 0.64 8.24 -17.03
CA PHE A 175 1.39 8.46 -18.26
C PHE A 175 0.55 8.20 -19.51
N THR A 176 -0.18 7.08 -19.56
CA THR A 176 -1.07 6.76 -20.68
C THR A 176 -2.21 7.77 -20.82
N ALA A 177 -2.83 8.21 -19.71
CA ALA A 177 -3.86 9.25 -19.74
C ALA A 177 -3.32 10.60 -20.28
N LEU A 178 -2.09 10.97 -19.90
CA LEU A 178 -1.41 12.17 -20.40
C LEU A 178 -1.16 12.10 -21.91
N LEU A 179 -0.63 10.99 -22.41
CA LEU A 179 -0.40 10.77 -23.85
C LEU A 179 -1.70 10.83 -24.66
N GLN A 180 -2.76 10.20 -24.18
CA GLN A 180 -4.08 10.25 -24.84
C GLN A 180 -4.64 11.67 -24.89
N THR A 181 -4.47 12.46 -23.83
CA THR A 181 -4.93 13.85 -23.77
C THR A 181 -4.17 14.74 -24.76
N ARG A 182 -2.85 14.55 -24.87
CA ARG A 182 -2.00 15.29 -25.82
C ARG A 182 -2.38 14.98 -27.27
N ASN A 183 -2.59 13.70 -27.60
CA ASN A 183 -2.97 13.27 -28.95
C ASN A 183 -4.36 13.79 -29.37
N ARG A 184 -5.31 13.90 -28.44
CA ARG A 184 -6.63 14.50 -28.72
C ARG A 184 -6.54 15.99 -29.04
N ARG A 185 -5.73 16.74 -28.28
CA ARG A 185 -5.50 18.17 -28.53
C ARG A 185 -4.83 18.43 -29.87
N ALA A 186 -3.83 17.60 -30.25
CA ALA A 186 -3.14 17.73 -31.54
C ALA A 186 -4.03 17.42 -32.76
N ARG A 187 -5.11 16.65 -32.59
CA ARG A 187 -6.06 16.29 -33.66
C ARG A 187 -7.23 17.25 -33.82
N THR A 188 -7.32 18.31 -33.00
CA THR A 188 -8.38 19.33 -33.14
C THR A 188 -7.78 20.50 -33.93
N PRO A 189 -8.06 20.67 -35.24
CA PRO A 189 -7.58 21.82 -35.99
C PRO A 189 -8.21 23.09 -35.41
N SER A 190 -7.43 24.15 -35.27
CA SER A 190 -7.92 25.49 -34.96
C SER A 190 -8.96 25.89 -36.00
N GLN A 191 -10.24 25.96 -35.61
CA GLN A 191 -11.30 26.64 -36.37
C GLN A 191 -11.08 28.16 -36.35
N GLN A 192 -9.91 28.63 -36.79
CA GLN A 192 -9.59 30.06 -36.87
C GLN A 192 -9.24 30.56 -38.28
N ASP A 193 -9.18 29.69 -39.31
CA ASP A 193 -8.83 30.09 -40.68
C ASP A 193 -10.01 30.20 -41.66
N TYR A 194 -11.22 30.50 -41.18
CA TYR A 194 -12.35 30.89 -42.04
C TYR A 194 -13.00 32.19 -41.54
N ARG A 195 -12.29 33.31 -41.63
CA ARG A 195 -12.86 34.66 -41.68
C ARG A 195 -12.03 35.57 -42.55
#